data_AF-A0A3Q9Q290-F1
#
_entry.id   AF-A0A3Q9Q290-F1
#
_cell.length_a   1.000
_cell.length_b   1.000
_cell.length_c   1.000
_cell.angle_alpha   90.00
_cell.angle_beta   90.00
_cell.angle_gamma   90.00
#
_symmetry.space_group_name_H-M   'P 1'
#
loop_
_entity.id
_entity.type
_entity.pdbx_description
1 polymer ?
#
loop_
_entity_poly.entity_id
_entity_poly.type
_entity_poly.pdbx_seq_one_letter_code
_entity_poly.pdbx_strand_id
1 'polypeptide(L)'
;MVMAGFYIASAVLVALALLLLLAPLLRRPTGSGDACYRWAILLGLGVPLATAGLYRLVGAPEAIVTQVYAAQPAHIVPLPPSAAAGQAQSASTTADAQAQALDRFMQQAKTFEQNDRPAEAREAYAQALKIAPDISAAIVGWVAADMATRNDFAIDAASRTRLQQVIAREPDNQRGLWLLGISDFQQQDFAAATAHWRHLHGLLETGSPMQKAVADKIAVAESMASARQSARGTR
;
A
#
# COMPACT_ATOMS: atom_id res chain seq x y z
N MET A 1 7.16 18.66 24.19
CA MET A 1 8.30 18.24 25.03
C MET A 1 8.85 16.85 24.72
N VAL A 2 8.24 16.06 23.81
CA VAL A 2 8.69 14.70 23.44
C VAL A 2 9.92 14.70 22.49
N MET A 3 10.03 15.70 21.61
CA MET A 3 11.15 15.83 20.66
C MET A 3 12.51 16.03 21.34
N ALA A 4 12.58 16.81 22.42
CA ALA A 4 13.84 17.05 23.15
C ALA A 4 14.38 15.77 23.84
N GLY A 5 13.49 14.90 24.32
CA GLY A 5 13.87 13.62 24.92
C GLY A 5 14.51 12.67 23.92
N PHE A 6 14.01 12.66 22.67
CA PHE A 6 14.58 11.84 21.59
C PHE A 6 15.99 12.29 21.20
N TYR A 7 16.23 13.60 21.09
CA TYR A 7 17.56 14.12 20.80
C TYR A 7 18.57 13.78 21.90
N ILE A 8 18.17 13.90 23.17
CA ILE A 8 19.04 13.52 24.30
C ILE A 8 19.31 12.01 24.30
N ALA A 9 18.29 11.18 24.10
CA ALA A 9 18.45 9.73 24.02
C ALA A 9 19.36 9.31 22.86
N SER A 10 19.20 9.92 21.68
CA SER A 10 20.05 9.66 20.52
C SER A 10 21.50 10.12 20.74
N ALA A 11 21.72 11.29 21.36
CA ALA A 11 23.05 11.79 21.68
C ALA A 11 23.77 10.89 22.68
N VAL A 12 23.07 10.40 23.71
CA VAL A 12 23.61 9.45 24.69
C VAL A 12 23.99 8.13 24.02
N LEU A 13 23.13 7.64 23.11
CA LEU A 13 23.37 6.37 22.41
C LEU A 13 24.56 6.45 21.45
N VAL A 14 24.71 7.58 20.75
CA VAL A 14 25.88 7.85 19.89
C VAL A 14 27.15 8.00 20.71
N ALA A 15 27.10 8.70 21.84
CA ALA A 15 28.25 8.83 22.73
C ALA A 15 28.67 7.48 23.33
N LEU A 16 27.71 6.63 23.72
CA LEU A 16 27.96 5.29 24.22
C LEU A 16 28.55 4.39 23.14
N ALA A 17 28.03 4.47 21.90
CA ALA A 17 28.56 3.74 20.76
C ALA A 17 30.00 4.16 20.45
N LEU A 18 30.29 5.46 20.41
CA LEU A 18 31.65 5.97 20.23
C LEU A 18 32.58 5.54 21.36
N LEU A 19 32.11 5.55 22.61
CA LEU A 19 32.92 5.14 23.76
C LEU A 19 33.24 3.65 23.73
N LEU A 20 32.28 2.80 23.36
CA LEU A 20 32.50 1.37 23.16
C LEU A 20 33.42 1.06 21.98
N LEU A 21 33.45 1.92 20.95
CA LEU A 21 34.31 1.78 19.77
C LEU A 21 35.74 2.31 20.02
N LEU A 22 35.87 3.40 20.78
CA LEU A 22 37.15 4.03 21.13
C LEU A 22 37.84 3.36 22.32
N ALA A 23 37.10 2.79 23.28
CA ALA A 23 37.66 2.08 24.43
C ALA A 23 38.62 0.92 24.07
N PRO A 24 38.30 0.04 23.10
CA PRO A 24 39.24 -0.99 22.64
C PRO A 24 40.36 -0.42 21.77
N LEU A 25 40.20 0.79 21.23
CA LEU A 25 41.23 1.47 20.44
C LEU A 25 42.28 2.17 21.32
N LEU A 26 41.87 2.71 22.48
CA LEU A 26 42.75 3.40 23.44
C LEU A 26 43.44 2.45 24.43
N ARG A 27 42.87 1.27 24.66
CA ARG A 27 43.55 0.23 25.45
C ARG A 27 44.67 -0.38 24.59
N ARG A 28 45.87 0.19 24.68
CA ARG A 28 47.10 -0.40 24.12
C ARG A 28 47.18 -1.89 24.51
N PRO A 29 47.13 -2.83 23.55
CA PRO A 29 47.38 -4.22 23.86
C PRO A 29 48.88 -4.42 24.10
N THR A 30 49.26 -4.65 25.35
CA THR A 30 50.51 -5.36 25.67
C THR A 30 50.33 -6.82 25.30
N GLY A 31 51.05 -7.27 24.27
CA GLY A 31 51.25 -8.70 24.01
C GLY A 31 50.46 -9.27 22.83
N SER A 32 51.20 -9.52 21.74
CA SER A 32 50.99 -10.50 20.66
C SER A 32 49.57 -10.82 20.21
N GLY A 33 49.20 -10.30 19.03
CA GLY A 33 48.07 -10.87 18.28
C GLY A 33 47.57 -10.00 17.13
N ASP A 34 48.39 -9.77 16.10
CA ASP A 34 47.98 -9.09 14.84
C ASP A 34 46.70 -9.70 14.22
N ALA A 35 46.36 -10.94 14.57
CA ALA A 35 45.13 -11.61 14.15
C ALA A 35 43.86 -10.94 14.71
N CYS A 36 43.81 -10.57 15.99
CA CYS A 36 42.57 -10.09 16.62
C CYS A 36 42.19 -8.67 16.13
N TYR A 37 43.19 -7.82 15.92
CA TYR A 37 43.00 -6.47 15.38
C TYR A 37 42.56 -6.48 13.91
N ARG A 38 43.09 -7.43 13.12
CA ARG A 38 42.66 -7.65 11.73
C ARG A 38 41.21 -8.12 11.62
N TRP A 39 40.75 -8.99 12.52
CA TRP A 39 39.35 -9.41 12.57
C TRP A 39 38.41 -8.26 12.96
N ALA A 40 38.80 -7.42 13.91
CA ALA A 40 38.01 -6.24 14.29
C ALA A 40 37.90 -5.21 13.14
N ILE A 41 38.98 -4.99 12.38
CA ILE A 41 38.97 -4.12 11.19
C ILE A 41 38.16 -4.77 10.05
N LEU A 42 38.31 -6.08 9.82
CA LEU A 42 37.54 -6.81 8.81
C LEU A 42 36.04 -6.80 9.10
N LEU A 43 35.64 -6.94 10.37
CA LEU A 43 34.23 -6.85 10.76
C LEU A 43 33.72 -5.39 10.71
N GLY A 44 34.51 -4.44 11.22
CA GLY A 44 34.14 -3.02 11.25
C GLY A 44 34.02 -2.38 9.86
N LEU A 45 34.86 -2.79 8.90
CA LEU A 45 34.83 -2.28 7.53
C LEU A 45 34.07 -3.20 6.57
N GLY A 46 34.12 -4.51 6.80
CA GLY A 46 33.48 -5.51 5.96
C GLY A 46 31.96 -5.49 6.08
N VAL A 47 31.39 -5.27 7.27
CA VAL A 47 29.94 -5.17 7.44
C VAL A 47 29.34 -3.98 6.66
N PRO A 48 29.85 -2.73 6.76
CA PRO A 48 29.30 -1.63 5.96
C PRO A 48 29.55 -1.79 4.46
N LEU A 49 30.69 -2.34 4.03
CA LEU A 49 30.96 -2.62 2.61
C LEU A 49 30.06 -3.73 2.05
N ALA A 50 29.85 -4.81 2.80
CA ALA A 50 28.93 -5.88 2.41
C ALA A 50 27.49 -5.38 2.35
N THR A 51 27.09 -4.50 3.29
CA THR A 51 25.78 -3.85 3.27
C THR A 51 25.63 -2.94 2.06
N ALA A 52 26.64 -2.13 1.72
CA ALA A 52 26.64 -1.28 0.52
C ALA A 52 26.63 -2.11 -0.78
N GLY A 53 27.33 -3.24 -0.81
CA GLY A 53 27.32 -4.19 -1.92
C GLY A 53 25.97 -4.87 -2.12
N LEU A 54 25.37 -5.39 -1.04
CA LEU A 54 24.00 -5.94 -1.09
C LEU A 54 22.99 -4.86 -1.49
N TYR A 55 23.16 -3.63 -1.00
CA TYR A 55 22.29 -2.51 -1.36
C TYR A 55 22.37 -2.17 -2.85
N ARG A 56 23.53 -2.32 -3.48
CA ARG A 56 23.67 -2.21 -4.95
C ARG A 56 23.15 -3.40 -5.73
N LEU A 57 23.22 -4.60 -5.16
CA LEU A 57 22.78 -5.82 -5.85
C LEU A 57 21.25 -6.00 -5.79
N VAL A 58 20.61 -5.55 -4.70
CA VAL A 58 19.17 -5.72 -4.44
C VAL A 58 18.40 -4.42 -4.67
N GLY A 59 18.99 -3.26 -4.37
CA GLY A 59 18.42 -1.97 -4.67
C GLY A 59 18.93 -1.50 -6.03
N ALA A 60 18.09 -1.56 -7.07
CA ALA A 60 18.37 -0.91 -8.34
C ALA A 60 18.23 0.62 -8.17
N PRO A 61 19.32 1.40 -8.01
CA PRO A 61 19.24 2.84 -7.80
C PRO A 61 19.19 3.58 -9.15
N GLU A 62 19.37 2.86 -10.26
CA GLU A 62 19.48 3.41 -11.61
C GLU A 62 18.13 3.90 -12.17
N ALA A 63 17.01 3.67 -11.48
CA ALA A 63 15.70 4.19 -11.87
C ALA A 63 15.46 5.65 -11.43
N ILE A 64 16.28 6.20 -10.52
CA ILE A 64 16.00 7.51 -9.89
C ILE A 64 16.85 8.65 -10.47
N VAL A 65 17.94 8.38 -11.21
CA VAL A 65 18.92 9.44 -11.57
C VAL A 65 18.99 9.77 -13.07
N THR A 66 18.38 8.98 -13.96
CA THR A 66 18.55 9.15 -15.42
C THR A 66 17.45 9.95 -16.12
N GLN A 67 16.74 10.84 -15.42
CA GLN A 67 15.73 11.73 -16.05
C GLN A 67 16.01 13.23 -15.88
N VAL A 68 17.27 13.63 -15.64
CA VAL A 68 17.64 15.06 -15.54
C VAL A 68 18.56 15.53 -16.68
N TYR A 69 18.87 14.71 -17.69
CA TYR A 69 19.67 15.18 -18.83
C TYR A 69 19.14 14.71 -20.19
N ALA A 70 18.14 15.43 -20.72
CA ALA A 70 17.95 15.63 -22.16
C ALA A 70 17.05 16.85 -22.43
N ALA A 71 17.40 18.00 -21.86
CA ALA A 71 17.03 19.28 -22.46
C ALA A 71 18.17 19.67 -23.40
N GLN A 72 18.01 19.40 -24.70
CA GLN A 72 18.78 20.05 -25.74
C GLN A 72 17.84 20.43 -26.88
N PRO A 73 17.65 21.72 -27.17
CA PRO A 73 16.88 22.16 -28.32
C PRO A 73 17.76 22.10 -29.56
N ALA A 74 17.32 21.40 -30.59
CA ALA A 74 17.84 21.58 -31.95
C ALA A 74 16.66 21.73 -32.90
N HIS A 75 16.49 22.96 -33.40
CA HIS A 75 15.69 23.27 -34.58
C HIS A 75 16.23 22.55 -35.82
N ILE A 76 15.34 22.28 -36.79
CA ILE A 76 15.41 22.61 -38.25
C ILE A 76 14.61 21.55 -39.05
N VAL A 77 13.35 21.86 -39.45
CA VAL A 77 12.83 22.22 -40.81
C VAL A 77 12.20 21.02 -41.56
N PRO A 78 11.10 21.22 -42.34
CA PRO A 78 10.03 20.24 -42.51
C PRO A 78 10.08 19.49 -43.84
N LEU A 79 9.63 18.23 -43.84
CA LEU A 79 9.09 17.56 -45.02
C LEU A 79 8.10 16.47 -44.58
N PRO A 80 6.93 16.30 -45.21
CA PRO A 80 5.87 15.46 -44.64
C PRO A 80 6.07 13.99 -44.99
N PRO A 81 5.96 13.10 -43.99
CA PRO A 81 5.32 11.81 -44.25
C PRO A 81 4.20 11.56 -43.24
N SER A 82 2.98 11.45 -43.76
CA SER A 82 1.80 10.88 -43.12
C SER A 82 1.44 11.37 -41.71
N ALA A 83 0.39 12.20 -41.63
CA ALA A 83 -0.27 12.55 -40.37
C ALA A 83 -0.67 11.33 -39.51
N ALA A 84 -0.78 10.13 -40.10
CA ALA A 84 -1.08 8.88 -39.41
C ALA A 84 0.07 8.39 -38.50
N ALA A 85 1.35 8.54 -38.89
CA ALA A 85 2.49 8.07 -38.10
C ALA A 85 2.73 8.96 -36.85
N GLY A 86 2.58 10.28 -37.00
CA GLY A 86 2.68 11.22 -35.88
C GLY A 86 1.54 11.10 -34.86
N GLN A 87 0.33 10.75 -35.33
CA GLN A 87 -0.83 10.50 -34.47
C GLN A 87 -0.68 9.21 -33.66
N ALA A 88 -0.16 8.14 -34.26
CA ALA A 88 0.11 6.90 -33.53
C ALA A 88 1.17 7.08 -32.44
N GLN A 89 2.29 7.76 -32.75
CA GLN A 89 3.34 8.03 -31.77
C GLN A 89 2.83 8.92 -30.62
N SER A 90 2.04 9.94 -30.93
CA SER A 90 1.47 10.87 -29.93
C SER A 90 0.37 10.22 -29.08
N ALA A 91 -0.42 9.31 -29.67
CA ALA A 91 -1.38 8.50 -28.93
C ALA A 91 -0.68 7.52 -27.97
N SER A 92 0.43 6.90 -28.39
CA SER A 92 1.22 6.03 -27.50
C SER A 92 1.85 6.82 -26.35
N THR A 93 2.47 7.97 -26.60
CA THR A 93 3.11 8.74 -25.52
C THR A 93 2.10 9.30 -24.51
N THR A 94 0.90 9.69 -24.98
CA THR A 94 -0.18 10.15 -24.08
C THR A 94 -0.79 9.00 -23.29
N ALA A 95 -0.90 7.80 -23.85
CA ALA A 95 -1.33 6.60 -23.12
C ALA A 95 -0.29 6.19 -22.07
N ASP A 96 0.99 6.19 -22.42
CA ASP A 96 2.09 5.86 -21.49
C ASP A 96 2.16 6.85 -20.32
N ALA A 97 1.97 8.15 -20.59
CA ALA A 97 1.93 9.18 -19.56
C ALA A 97 0.72 9.00 -18.61
N GLN A 98 -0.44 8.61 -19.14
CA GLN A 98 -1.64 8.30 -18.35
C GLN A 98 -1.44 7.07 -17.48
N ALA A 99 -0.85 6.00 -18.02
CA ALA A 99 -0.54 4.78 -17.26
C ALA A 99 0.41 5.08 -16.09
N GLN A 100 1.51 5.80 -16.34
CA GLN A 100 2.43 6.22 -15.28
C GLN A 100 1.76 7.13 -14.25
N ALA A 101 0.82 7.97 -14.68
CA ALA A 101 0.08 8.83 -13.77
C ALA A 101 -0.88 8.05 -12.88
N LEU A 102 -1.59 7.07 -13.46
CA LEU A 102 -2.43 6.15 -12.73
C LEU A 102 -1.64 5.38 -11.67
N ASP A 103 -0.49 4.79 -12.05
CA ASP A 103 0.36 4.04 -11.12
C ASP A 103 0.82 4.89 -9.95
N ARG A 104 1.20 6.14 -10.21
CA ARG A 104 1.60 7.11 -9.17
C ARG A 104 0.45 7.37 -8.19
N PHE A 105 -0.76 7.63 -8.68
CA PHE A 105 -1.92 7.88 -7.82
C PHE A 105 -2.31 6.66 -7.00
N MET A 106 -2.26 5.45 -7.59
CA MET A 106 -2.52 4.20 -6.88
C MET A 106 -1.50 3.96 -5.76
N GLN A 107 -0.21 4.21 -6.01
CA GLN A 107 0.84 4.10 -5.00
C GLN A 107 0.65 5.12 -3.87
N GLN A 108 0.37 6.39 -4.21
CA GLN A 108 0.07 7.42 -3.22
C GLN A 108 -1.12 7.05 -2.35
N ALA A 109 -2.21 6.57 -2.96
CA ALA A 109 -3.39 6.14 -2.23
C ALA A 109 -3.06 5.04 -1.22
N LYS A 110 -2.30 4.02 -1.64
CA LYS A 110 -1.84 2.95 -0.76
C LYS A 110 -0.93 3.46 0.36
N THR A 111 -0.04 4.41 0.09
CA THR A 111 0.78 5.06 1.12
C THR A 111 -0.08 5.84 2.11
N PHE A 112 -1.11 6.53 1.67
CA PHE A 112 -2.03 7.23 2.56
C PHE A 112 -2.86 6.26 3.41
N GLU A 113 -3.33 5.14 2.85
CA GLU A 113 -3.98 4.07 3.62
C GLU A 113 -3.08 3.53 4.74
N GLN A 114 -1.81 3.27 4.42
CA GLN A 114 -0.83 2.74 5.39
C GLN A 114 -0.47 3.72 6.51
N ASN A 115 -0.72 5.01 6.31
CA ASN A 115 -0.43 6.08 7.26
C ASN A 115 -1.71 6.56 8.00
N ASP A 116 -2.80 5.80 7.94
CA ASP A 116 -4.09 6.17 8.55
C ASP A 116 -4.60 7.55 8.10
N ARG A 117 -4.40 7.87 6.80
CA ARG A 117 -4.82 9.14 6.16
C ARG A 117 -5.92 8.88 5.12
N PRO A 118 -7.16 8.55 5.55
CA PRO A 118 -8.22 8.09 4.66
C PRO A 118 -8.70 9.18 3.69
N ALA A 119 -8.72 10.45 4.10
CA ALA A 119 -9.15 11.54 3.23
C ALA A 119 -8.22 11.71 2.03
N GLU A 120 -6.90 11.68 2.26
CA GLU A 120 -5.91 11.78 1.20
C GLU A 120 -5.85 10.53 0.32
N ALA A 121 -6.03 9.35 0.91
CA ALA A 121 -6.18 8.11 0.13
C ALA A 121 -7.38 8.19 -0.83
N ARG A 122 -8.52 8.68 -0.34
CA ARG A 122 -9.73 8.86 -1.14
C ARG A 122 -9.49 9.80 -2.31
N GLU A 123 -8.85 10.94 -2.08
CA GLU A 123 -8.55 11.90 -3.16
C GLU A 123 -7.57 11.30 -4.19
N ALA A 124 -6.55 10.56 -3.76
CA ALA A 124 -5.60 9.90 -4.65
C ALA A 124 -6.29 8.84 -5.53
N TYR A 125 -7.15 8.00 -4.96
CA TYR A 125 -7.97 7.08 -5.75
C TYR A 125 -8.93 7.81 -6.69
N ALA A 126 -9.49 8.95 -6.29
CA ALA A 126 -10.35 9.75 -7.16
C ALA A 126 -9.58 10.25 -8.39
N GLN A 127 -8.29 10.61 -8.26
CA GLN A 127 -7.47 10.96 -9.42
C GLN A 127 -7.18 9.74 -10.31
N ALA A 128 -6.90 8.57 -9.72
CA ALA A 128 -6.75 7.33 -10.48
C ALA A 128 -8.01 6.99 -11.29
N LEU A 129 -9.19 7.13 -10.68
CA LEU A 129 -10.49 6.89 -11.33
C LEU A 129 -10.84 7.90 -12.43
N LYS A 130 -10.26 9.10 -12.44
CA LYS A 130 -10.41 10.04 -13.57
C LYS A 130 -9.66 9.58 -14.81
N ILE A 131 -8.53 8.89 -14.62
CA ILE A 131 -7.72 8.34 -15.71
C ILE A 131 -8.36 7.03 -16.20
N ALA A 132 -8.75 6.17 -15.27
CA ALA A 132 -9.31 4.86 -15.57
C ALA A 132 -10.49 4.55 -14.63
N PRO A 133 -11.73 4.86 -15.07
CA PRO A 133 -12.93 4.80 -14.22
C PRO A 133 -13.32 3.40 -13.73
N ASP A 134 -12.95 2.36 -14.48
CA ASP A 134 -13.39 0.98 -14.26
C ASP A 134 -12.33 0.11 -13.56
N ILE A 135 -11.28 0.71 -12.99
CA ILE A 135 -10.25 -0.06 -12.27
C ILE A 135 -10.80 -0.52 -10.92
N SER A 136 -11.02 -1.82 -10.80
CA SER A 136 -11.53 -2.47 -9.59
C SER A 136 -10.75 -2.11 -8.33
N ALA A 137 -9.41 -2.15 -8.39
CA ALA A 137 -8.58 -1.81 -7.25
C ALA A 137 -8.77 -0.36 -6.77
N ALA A 138 -8.95 0.58 -7.71
CA ALA A 138 -9.19 1.98 -7.40
C ALA A 138 -10.60 2.21 -6.86
N ILE A 139 -11.61 1.52 -7.41
CA ILE A 139 -13.00 1.57 -6.92
C ILE A 139 -13.06 1.06 -5.47
N VAL A 140 -12.54 -0.15 -5.23
CA VAL A 140 -12.55 -0.78 -3.91
C VAL A 140 -11.76 0.03 -2.88
N GLY A 141 -10.60 0.55 -3.28
CA GLY A 141 -9.78 1.45 -2.46
C GLY A 141 -10.50 2.75 -2.12
N TRP A 142 -11.10 3.41 -3.13
CA TRP A 142 -11.85 4.64 -2.94
C TRP A 142 -13.03 4.46 -1.98
N VAL A 143 -13.83 3.40 -2.14
CA VAL A 143 -14.99 3.14 -1.27
C VAL A 143 -14.55 2.87 0.16
N ALA A 144 -13.50 2.09 0.36
CA ALA A 144 -12.95 1.86 1.70
C ALA A 144 -12.42 3.15 2.35
N ALA A 145 -11.72 3.98 1.58
CA ALA A 145 -11.19 5.25 2.06
C ALA A 145 -12.33 6.24 2.39
N ASP A 146 -13.34 6.37 1.53
CA ASP A 146 -14.52 7.20 1.79
C ASP A 146 -15.27 6.74 3.04
N MET A 147 -15.54 5.44 3.17
CA MET A 147 -16.14 4.85 4.36
C MET A 147 -15.37 5.22 5.64
N ALA A 148 -14.04 5.18 5.61
CA ALA A 148 -13.19 5.52 6.75
C ALA A 148 -13.18 7.02 7.10
N THR A 149 -13.57 7.91 6.18
CA THR A 149 -13.73 9.35 6.47
C THR A 149 -15.06 9.69 7.15
N ARG A 150 -16.02 8.77 7.16
CA ARG A 150 -17.37 9.02 7.66
C ARG A 150 -17.52 8.53 9.09
N ASN A 151 -18.21 9.32 9.92
CA ASN A 151 -18.43 8.97 11.33
C ASN A 151 -19.30 7.71 11.52
N ASP A 152 -20.18 7.43 10.56
CA ASP A 152 -21.09 6.28 10.57
C ASP A 152 -20.52 5.06 9.85
N PHE A 153 -19.34 5.18 9.24
CA PHE A 153 -18.74 4.16 8.36
C PHE A 153 -19.71 3.63 7.30
N ALA A 154 -20.69 4.45 6.87
CA ALA A 154 -21.70 3.99 5.93
C ALA A 154 -21.16 3.95 4.50
N ILE A 155 -21.49 2.88 3.78
CA ILE A 155 -21.27 2.79 2.33
C ILE A 155 -22.56 3.21 1.64
N ASP A 156 -22.51 4.30 0.87
CA ASP A 156 -23.67 4.80 0.15
C ASP A 156 -24.08 3.90 -1.04
N ALA A 157 -25.28 4.13 -1.56
CA ALA A 157 -25.85 3.30 -2.63
C ALA A 157 -25.05 3.36 -3.95
N ALA A 158 -24.42 4.49 -4.28
CA ALA A 158 -23.61 4.60 -5.50
C ALA A 158 -22.30 3.83 -5.35
N SER A 159 -21.63 3.97 -4.20
CA SER A 159 -20.44 3.19 -3.84
C SER A 159 -20.71 1.68 -3.85
N ARG A 160 -21.83 1.26 -3.25
CA ARG A 160 -22.28 -0.13 -3.28
C ARG A 160 -22.50 -0.64 -4.71
N THR A 161 -23.17 0.14 -5.57
CA THR A 161 -23.41 -0.25 -6.97
C THR A 161 -22.10 -0.50 -7.71
N ARG A 162 -21.09 0.37 -7.49
CA ARG A 162 -19.76 0.16 -8.08
C ARG A 162 -19.06 -1.08 -7.53
N LEU A 163 -19.17 -1.36 -6.23
CA LEU A 163 -18.64 -2.60 -5.65
C LEU A 163 -19.30 -3.84 -6.25
N GLN A 164 -20.62 -3.82 -6.48
CA GLN A 164 -21.32 -4.93 -7.14
C GLN A 164 -20.81 -5.15 -8.57
N GLN A 165 -20.54 -4.08 -9.32
CA GLN A 165 -19.94 -4.17 -10.65
C GLN A 165 -18.53 -4.76 -10.62
N VAL A 166 -17.73 -4.41 -9.60
CA VAL A 166 -16.41 -5.01 -9.39
C VAL A 166 -16.54 -6.50 -9.12
N ILE A 167 -17.40 -6.92 -8.19
CA ILE A 167 -17.58 -8.34 -7.85
C ILE A 167 -18.16 -9.15 -9.01
N ALA A 168 -19.00 -8.54 -9.85
CA ALA A 168 -19.49 -9.20 -11.06
C ALA A 168 -18.36 -9.55 -12.06
N ARG A 169 -17.28 -8.76 -12.08
CA ARG A 169 -16.09 -8.99 -12.93
C ARG A 169 -15.03 -9.83 -12.23
N GLU A 170 -14.86 -9.59 -10.93
CA GLU A 170 -13.86 -10.21 -10.05
C GLU A 170 -14.57 -10.82 -8.83
N PRO A 171 -15.16 -12.03 -8.98
CA PRO A 171 -15.97 -12.63 -7.91
C PRO A 171 -15.16 -12.93 -6.65
N ASP A 172 -13.84 -13.09 -6.78
CA ASP A 172 -12.93 -13.42 -5.68
C ASP A 172 -12.19 -12.21 -5.12
N ASN A 173 -12.63 -10.98 -5.45
CA ASN A 173 -12.04 -9.77 -4.90
C ASN A 173 -12.35 -9.67 -3.39
N GLN A 174 -11.41 -10.15 -2.58
CA GLN A 174 -11.57 -10.29 -1.13
C GLN A 174 -12.00 -8.99 -0.44
N ARG A 175 -11.38 -7.86 -0.79
CA ARG A 175 -11.67 -6.55 -0.19
C ARG A 175 -13.04 -6.03 -0.66
N GLY A 176 -13.44 -6.27 -1.90
CA GLY A 176 -14.77 -5.94 -2.41
C GLY A 176 -15.89 -6.73 -1.71
N LEU A 177 -15.70 -8.05 -1.53
CA LEU A 177 -16.64 -8.91 -0.81
C LEU A 177 -16.83 -8.48 0.64
N TRP A 178 -15.73 -8.12 1.30
CA TRP A 178 -15.77 -7.60 2.66
C TRP A 178 -16.64 -6.34 2.77
N LEU A 179 -16.41 -5.35 1.89
CA LEU A 179 -17.15 -4.08 1.87
C LEU A 179 -18.63 -4.26 1.50
N LEU A 180 -18.94 -5.13 0.53
CA LEU A 180 -20.34 -5.45 0.22
C LEU A 180 -21.06 -6.06 1.41
N GLY A 181 -20.44 -7.01 2.12
CA GLY A 181 -21.03 -7.58 3.32
C GLY A 181 -21.24 -6.55 4.44
N ILE A 182 -20.33 -5.57 4.60
CA ILE A 182 -20.56 -4.43 5.52
C ILE A 182 -21.79 -3.63 5.09
N SER A 183 -21.90 -3.30 3.80
CA SER A 183 -23.03 -2.54 3.26
C SER A 183 -24.36 -3.29 3.42
N ASP A 184 -24.38 -4.61 3.18
CA ASP A 184 -25.56 -5.47 3.40
C ASP A 184 -25.97 -5.48 4.88
N PHE A 185 -24.99 -5.64 5.77
CA PHE A 185 -25.24 -5.66 7.21
C PHE A 185 -25.83 -4.34 7.70
N GLN A 186 -25.32 -3.20 7.21
CA GLN A 186 -25.86 -1.86 7.50
C GLN A 186 -27.31 -1.70 7.01
N GLN A 187 -27.66 -2.32 5.89
CA GLN A 187 -29.02 -2.34 5.34
C GLN A 187 -29.94 -3.36 6.01
N GLN A 188 -29.46 -4.06 7.05
CA GLN A 188 -30.14 -5.16 7.73
C GLN A 188 -30.46 -6.36 6.82
N ASP A 189 -29.80 -6.45 5.66
CA ASP A 189 -29.83 -7.65 4.81
C ASP A 189 -28.75 -8.62 5.29
N PHE A 190 -29.00 -9.20 6.47
CA PHE A 190 -28.07 -10.12 7.10
C PHE A 190 -27.84 -11.40 6.28
N ALA A 191 -28.81 -11.79 5.44
CA ALA A 191 -28.67 -12.95 4.57
C ALA A 191 -27.66 -12.70 3.44
N ALA A 192 -27.76 -11.54 2.77
CA ALA A 192 -26.79 -11.13 1.76
C ALA A 192 -25.39 -10.92 2.37
N ALA A 193 -25.31 -10.30 3.55
CA ALA A 193 -24.03 -10.11 4.25
C ALA A 193 -23.32 -11.44 4.53
N THR A 194 -24.05 -12.42 5.09
CA THR A 194 -23.54 -13.77 5.35
C THR A 194 -23.08 -14.46 4.06
N ALA A 195 -23.80 -14.31 2.95
CA ALA A 195 -23.42 -14.92 1.67
C ALA A 195 -22.07 -14.39 1.17
N HIS A 196 -21.89 -13.07 1.13
CA HIS A 196 -20.63 -12.46 0.69
C HIS A 196 -19.46 -12.81 1.61
N TRP A 197 -19.68 -12.77 2.94
CA TRP A 197 -18.62 -13.11 3.89
C TRP A 197 -18.26 -14.59 3.91
N ARG A 198 -19.21 -15.51 3.65
CA ARG A 198 -18.89 -16.94 3.48
C ARG A 198 -18.03 -17.19 2.25
N HIS A 199 -18.32 -16.51 1.14
CA HIS A 199 -17.47 -16.57 -0.06
C HIS A 199 -16.07 -16.09 0.28
N LEU A 200 -15.95 -14.91 0.92
CA LEU A 200 -14.68 -14.38 1.41
C LEU A 200 -13.94 -15.36 2.33
N HIS A 201 -14.64 -15.95 3.30
CA HIS A 201 -14.04 -16.90 4.25
C HIS A 201 -13.39 -18.10 3.56
N GLY A 202 -14.00 -18.60 2.47
CA GLY A 202 -13.45 -19.69 1.66
C GLY A 202 -12.19 -19.32 0.89
N LEU A 203 -11.98 -18.04 0.61
CA LEU A 203 -10.80 -17.53 -0.10
C LEU A 203 -9.61 -17.22 0.83
N LEU A 204 -9.84 -17.15 2.14
CA LEU A 204 -8.82 -16.80 3.12
C LEU A 204 -8.02 -18.02 3.57
N GLU A 205 -6.76 -17.79 3.95
CA GLU A 205 -5.89 -18.85 4.48
C GLU A 205 -6.49 -19.47 5.75
N THR A 206 -6.49 -20.80 5.78
CA THR A 206 -7.10 -21.58 6.86
C THR A 206 -6.40 -21.30 8.20
N GLY A 207 -7.17 -20.86 9.19
CA GLY A 207 -6.67 -20.55 10.53
C GLY A 207 -6.06 -19.15 10.70
N SER A 208 -6.00 -18.35 9.61
CA SER A 208 -5.52 -16.97 9.67
C SER A 208 -6.38 -16.09 10.58
N PRO A 209 -5.80 -15.04 11.20
CA PRO A 209 -6.57 -14.09 12.01
C PRO A 209 -7.72 -13.44 11.23
N MET A 210 -7.50 -13.15 9.95
CA MET A 210 -8.52 -12.57 9.07
C MET A 210 -9.69 -13.54 8.85
N GLN A 211 -9.41 -14.82 8.60
CA GLN A 211 -10.47 -15.81 8.42
C GLN A 211 -11.34 -15.94 9.67
N LYS A 212 -10.73 -15.95 10.87
CA LYS A 212 -11.46 -15.96 12.15
C LYS A 212 -12.32 -14.71 12.32
N ALA A 213 -11.77 -13.53 12.04
CA ALA A 213 -12.52 -12.28 12.14
C ALA A 213 -13.74 -12.25 11.19
N VAL A 214 -13.60 -12.80 9.98
CA VAL A 214 -14.74 -12.95 9.04
C VAL A 214 -15.76 -13.96 9.56
N ALA A 215 -15.32 -15.09 10.13
CA ALA A 215 -16.21 -16.07 10.75
C ALA A 215 -17.03 -15.47 11.89
N ASP A 216 -16.44 -14.64 12.73
CA ASP A 216 -17.14 -13.95 13.82
C ASP A 216 -18.23 -13.02 13.27
N LYS A 217 -17.94 -12.28 12.18
CA LYS A 217 -18.93 -11.42 11.52
C LYS A 217 -20.09 -12.22 10.91
N ILE A 218 -19.79 -13.37 10.30
CA ILE A 218 -20.80 -14.30 9.80
C ILE A 218 -21.73 -14.76 10.92
N ALA A 219 -21.17 -15.20 12.06
CA ALA A 219 -21.96 -15.66 13.20
C ALA A 219 -22.88 -14.56 13.76
N VAL A 220 -22.38 -13.31 13.85
CA VAL A 220 -23.19 -12.16 14.26
C VAL A 220 -24.34 -11.90 13.27
N ALA A 221 -24.07 -11.87 11.97
CA ALA A 221 -25.12 -11.68 10.96
C ALA A 221 -26.19 -12.77 11.01
N GLU A 222 -25.80 -14.04 11.17
CA GLU A 222 -26.73 -15.16 11.28
C GLU A 222 -27.62 -15.07 12.52
N SER A 223 -27.06 -14.64 13.66
CA SER A 223 -27.83 -14.43 14.89
C SER A 223 -28.90 -13.34 14.71
N MET A 224 -28.54 -12.23 14.04
CA MET A 224 -29.46 -11.13 13.74
C MET A 224 -30.54 -11.55 12.74
N ALA A 225 -30.17 -12.31 11.71
CA ALA A 225 -31.10 -12.87 10.74
C ALA A 225 -32.15 -13.76 11.42
N SER A 226 -31.69 -14.63 12.32
CA SER A 226 -32.54 -15.56 13.07
C SER A 226 -33.49 -14.82 14.02
N ALA A 227 -32.99 -13.86 14.78
CA ALA A 227 -33.82 -13.03 15.68
C ALA A 227 -34.94 -12.30 14.91
N ARG A 228 -34.62 -11.78 13.71
CA ARG A 228 -35.61 -11.09 12.86
C ARG A 228 -36.66 -12.03 12.28
N GLN A 229 -36.31 -13.29 12.00
CA GLN A 229 -37.25 -14.30 11.54
C GLN A 229 -38.21 -14.71 12.65
N SER A 230 -37.71 -14.96 13.86
CA SER A 230 -38.54 -15.28 15.03
C SER A 230 -39.54 -14.16 15.34
N ALA A 231 -39.11 -12.89 15.28
CA ALA A 231 -39.99 -11.75 15.49
C ALA A 231 -41.09 -11.59 14.42
N ARG A 232 -40.86 -12.08 13.19
CA ARG A 232 -41.85 -12.08 12.11
C ARG A 232 -42.86 -13.23 12.24
N GLY A 233 -42.45 -14.39 12.74
CA GLY A 233 -43.34 -15.55 12.93
C GLY A 233 -44.32 -15.41 14.11
N THR A 234 -44.09 -14.45 15.01
CA THR A 234 -44.95 -14.15 16.15
C THR A 234 -46.01 -13.06 15.88
N ARG A 235 -46.07 -12.51 14.66
CA ARG A 235 -47.11 -11.56 14.22
C ARG A 235 -48.09 -12.25 13.28
#